data_AF-A0A969ZZC2-F1
#
_entry.id   AF-A0A969ZZC2-F1
#
_cell.length_a   1.000
_cell.length_b   1.000
_cell.length_c   1.000
_cell.angle_alpha   90.00
_cell.angle_beta   90.00
_cell.angle_gamma   90.00
#
_symmetry.space_group_name_H-M   'P 1'
#
loop_
_entity.id
_entity.type
_entity.pdbx_description
1 polymer ?
#
loop_
_entity_poly.entity_id
_entity_poly.type
_entity_poly.pdbx_seq_one_letter_code
_entity_poly.pdbx_strand_id
1 'polypeptide(L)'
;MQEKKIFTRMGDGSIVHMTEAEIREDMKDGMEDAVSRGKISPLTDEEFEHLYEIITMPGVIVGVEPGKQVVTTSDSGSDKINTKCGIPTDRAINAMLHERILGCDSVDIGYSDYNFKTVKGVAKREASVLKHALNRTTMPLFYGAMPNLGFYTKPDGPVDNWAVLLPEGKIKEAMAAQEEAVELAVKDILYVAEQMHDVGADGINLDTSGAAGDADFLVSLKATEQIKERFPDLHVEIGMAGEFVLGMHGKLKYDDVRLAGLYPHKQVKLAEKAGASIFGPVVNTNCNKSFPWNLARVCTFIKACTEVAEIPIHANAGMGVCGVPMCENLPTDAVSRVAKALIEICKIDGL
;
A
#
# COMPACT_ATOMS: atom_id res chain seq x y z
N MET A 1 24.31 -33.85 -17.55
CA MET A 1 23.35 -32.92 -18.17
C MET A 1 23.40 -31.63 -17.37
N GLN A 2 23.54 -30.46 -18.00
CA GLN A 2 23.39 -29.19 -17.28
C GLN A 2 21.95 -29.08 -16.80
N GLU A 3 21.77 -28.72 -15.52
CA GLU A 3 20.47 -28.51 -14.93
C GLU A 3 19.75 -27.37 -15.64
N LYS A 4 18.45 -27.55 -15.94
CA LYS A 4 17.65 -26.55 -16.66
C LYS A 4 17.55 -25.31 -15.79
N LYS A 5 17.94 -24.16 -16.34
CA LYS A 5 17.77 -22.86 -15.68
C LYS A 5 16.51 -22.17 -16.18
N ILE A 6 15.84 -21.49 -15.26
CA ILE A 6 14.59 -20.78 -15.44
C ILE A 6 14.87 -19.28 -15.34
N PHE A 7 14.35 -18.52 -16.29
CA PHE A 7 14.42 -17.06 -16.28
C PHE A 7 13.63 -16.53 -15.08
N THR A 8 14.27 -15.66 -14.30
CA THR A 8 13.61 -14.89 -13.23
C THR A 8 14.37 -13.58 -12.99
N ARG A 9 14.05 -12.87 -11.92
CA ARG A 9 14.62 -11.56 -11.61
C ARG A 9 15.11 -11.48 -10.18
N MET A 10 15.94 -10.49 -9.91
CA MET A 10 16.20 -9.99 -8.56
C MET A 10 15.15 -8.94 -8.17
N GLY A 11 15.12 -8.58 -6.89
CA GLY A 11 14.21 -7.56 -6.36
C GLY A 11 14.47 -6.16 -6.91
N ASP A 12 15.66 -5.90 -7.47
CA ASP A 12 15.97 -4.66 -8.23
C ASP A 12 15.56 -4.74 -9.71
N GLY A 13 15.03 -5.87 -10.16
CA GLY A 13 14.59 -6.11 -11.54
C GLY A 13 15.66 -6.68 -12.47
N SER A 14 16.91 -6.83 -12.01
CA SER A 14 17.98 -7.45 -12.80
C SER A 14 17.66 -8.89 -13.14
N ILE A 15 18.05 -9.31 -14.35
CA ILE A 15 17.72 -10.64 -14.89
C ILE A 15 18.70 -11.67 -14.34
N VAL A 16 18.16 -12.80 -13.85
CA VAL A 16 18.94 -13.96 -13.41
C VAL A 16 18.34 -15.25 -13.96
N HIS A 17 19.13 -16.32 -13.96
CA HIS A 17 18.71 -17.64 -14.39
C HIS A 17 19.03 -18.65 -13.30
N MET A 18 18.00 -19.22 -12.69
CA MET A 18 18.10 -20.07 -11.51
C MET A 18 17.66 -21.50 -11.83
N THR A 19 18.26 -22.49 -11.18
CA THR A 19 17.78 -23.88 -11.21
C THR A 19 16.55 -24.04 -10.33
N GLU A 20 15.84 -25.15 -10.47
CA GLU A 20 14.72 -25.48 -9.58
C GLU A 20 15.15 -25.51 -8.10
N ALA A 21 16.30 -26.12 -7.81
CA ALA A 21 16.84 -26.17 -6.45
C ALA A 21 17.10 -24.77 -5.88
N GLU A 22 17.74 -23.88 -6.66
CA GLU A 22 18.02 -22.49 -6.26
C GLU A 22 16.72 -21.72 -5.99
N ILE A 23 15.68 -21.88 -6.83
CA ILE A 23 14.38 -21.22 -6.65
C ILE A 23 13.71 -21.70 -5.36
N ARG A 24 13.68 -23.02 -5.12
CA ARG A 24 13.03 -23.60 -3.95
C ARG A 24 13.74 -23.24 -2.66
N GLU A 25 15.07 -23.20 -2.67
CA GLU A 25 15.88 -22.73 -1.53
C GLU A 25 15.54 -21.26 -1.21
N ASP A 26 15.56 -20.39 -2.22
CA ASP A 26 15.23 -18.97 -2.04
C ASP A 26 13.78 -18.76 -1.55
N MET A 27 12.82 -19.51 -2.07
CA MET A 27 11.42 -19.45 -1.59
C MET A 27 11.33 -19.84 -0.12
N LYS A 28 12.01 -20.91 0.28
CA LYS A 28 12.03 -21.38 1.67
C LYS A 28 12.63 -20.33 2.59
N ASP A 29 13.77 -19.76 2.22
CA ASP A 29 14.42 -18.68 2.97
C ASP A 29 13.51 -17.45 3.13
N GLY A 30 12.79 -17.07 2.07
CA GLY A 30 11.85 -15.93 2.11
C GLY A 30 10.66 -16.16 3.03
N MET A 31 10.09 -17.37 2.99
CA MET A 31 9.04 -17.81 3.89
C MET A 31 9.52 -17.84 5.35
N GLU A 32 10.70 -18.41 5.61
CA GLU A 32 11.28 -18.50 6.95
C GLU A 32 11.56 -17.12 7.57
N ASP A 33 12.00 -16.14 6.77
CA ASP A 33 12.12 -14.75 7.21
C ASP A 33 10.77 -14.20 7.70
N ALA A 34 9.71 -14.38 6.91
CA ALA A 34 8.37 -13.91 7.27
C ALA A 34 7.84 -14.59 8.53
N VAL A 35 7.97 -15.92 8.64
CA VAL A 35 7.60 -16.71 9.83
C VAL A 35 8.34 -16.21 11.06
N SER A 36 9.65 -16.03 10.95
CA SER A 36 10.50 -15.60 12.07
C SER A 36 10.17 -14.19 12.53
N ARG A 37 9.99 -13.24 11.61
CA ARG A 37 9.73 -11.83 11.90
C ARG A 37 8.29 -11.58 12.35
N GLY A 38 7.33 -12.13 11.61
CA GLY A 38 5.90 -11.97 11.85
C GLY A 38 5.36 -12.82 12.99
N LYS A 39 6.05 -13.91 13.37
CA LYS A 39 5.52 -14.93 14.29
C LYS A 39 4.20 -15.52 13.79
N ILE A 40 4.18 -15.84 12.50
CA ILE A 40 3.04 -16.35 11.73
C ILE A 40 3.33 -17.75 11.22
N SER A 41 2.29 -18.47 10.81
CA SER A 41 2.42 -19.80 10.21
C SER A 41 3.12 -19.72 8.84
N PRO A 42 3.92 -20.75 8.47
CA PRO A 42 4.44 -20.86 7.11
C PRO A 42 3.29 -21.11 6.11
N LEU A 43 3.60 -20.96 4.82
CA LEU A 43 2.77 -21.55 3.76
C LEU A 43 2.71 -23.07 3.95
N THR A 44 1.57 -23.67 3.61
CA THR A 44 1.45 -25.14 3.56
C THR A 44 2.28 -25.70 2.41
N ASP A 45 2.59 -27.00 2.45
CA ASP A 45 3.33 -27.66 1.37
C ASP A 45 2.62 -27.50 0.01
N GLU A 46 1.28 -27.57 -0.02
CA GLU A 46 0.48 -27.37 -1.24
C GLU A 46 0.61 -25.93 -1.77
N GLU A 47 0.52 -24.93 -0.89
CA GLU A 47 0.69 -23.51 -1.27
C GLU A 47 2.11 -23.20 -1.72
N PHE A 48 3.11 -23.84 -1.10
CA PHE A 48 4.51 -23.71 -1.48
C PHE A 48 4.78 -24.29 -2.88
N GLU A 49 4.22 -25.46 -3.19
CA GLU A 49 4.29 -26.03 -4.54
C GLU A 49 3.52 -25.18 -5.55
N HIS A 50 2.31 -24.71 -5.22
CA HIS A 50 1.53 -23.84 -6.10
C HIS A 50 2.28 -22.53 -6.40
N LEU A 51 2.97 -21.97 -5.42
CA LEU A 51 3.81 -20.78 -5.62
C LEU A 51 4.97 -21.05 -6.59
N TYR A 52 5.63 -22.20 -6.46
CA TYR A 52 6.70 -22.61 -7.38
C TYR A 52 6.16 -22.75 -8.81
N GLU A 53 4.97 -23.33 -8.97
CA GLU A 53 4.29 -23.44 -10.27
C GLU A 53 4.00 -22.06 -10.88
N ILE A 54 3.53 -21.10 -10.08
CA ILE A 54 3.29 -19.71 -10.54
C ILE A 54 4.60 -19.04 -10.97
N ILE A 55 5.65 -19.15 -10.16
CA ILE A 55 6.96 -18.54 -10.44
C ILE A 55 7.52 -19.06 -11.76
N THR A 56 7.42 -20.37 -11.99
CA THR A 56 8.00 -21.06 -13.14
C THR A 56 7.04 -21.21 -14.33
N MET A 57 5.82 -20.69 -14.20
CA MET A 57 4.76 -20.80 -15.20
C MET A 57 5.23 -20.28 -16.57
N PRO A 58 4.99 -21.01 -17.67
CA PRO A 58 5.35 -20.55 -19.00
C PRO A 58 4.51 -19.32 -19.40
N GLY A 59 5.14 -18.39 -20.12
CA GLY A 59 4.51 -17.15 -20.59
C GLY A 59 5.07 -15.91 -19.89
N VAL A 60 5.11 -14.80 -20.63
CA VAL A 60 5.52 -13.51 -20.04
C VAL A 60 4.41 -13.06 -19.08
N ILE A 61 3.18 -12.95 -19.55
CA ILE A 61 2.02 -12.57 -18.74
C ILE A 61 1.27 -13.83 -18.33
N VAL A 62 1.01 -13.97 -17.03
CA VAL A 62 0.15 -15.02 -16.47
C VAL A 62 -1.11 -14.41 -15.86
N GLY A 63 -2.18 -15.19 -15.78
CA GLY A 63 -3.46 -14.72 -15.24
C GLY A 63 -4.12 -15.75 -14.33
N VAL A 64 -5.20 -15.33 -13.70
CA VAL A 64 -6.10 -16.22 -12.95
C VAL A 64 -7.13 -16.84 -13.88
N GLU A 65 -7.72 -17.96 -13.45
CA GLU A 65 -8.78 -18.61 -14.22
C GLU A 65 -10.05 -17.73 -14.27
N PRO A 66 -10.89 -17.84 -15.32
CA PRO A 66 -12.21 -17.21 -15.36
C PRO A 66 -13.03 -17.51 -14.10
N GLY A 67 -13.58 -16.46 -13.47
CA GLY A 67 -14.32 -16.55 -12.22
C GLY A 67 -13.47 -16.38 -10.96
N LYS A 68 -12.15 -16.26 -11.08
CA LYS A 68 -11.22 -15.99 -9.97
C LYS A 68 -10.66 -14.55 -9.99
N GLN A 69 -11.21 -13.68 -10.83
CA GLN A 69 -10.84 -12.26 -10.84
C GLN A 69 -11.21 -11.59 -9.52
N VAL A 70 -10.42 -10.57 -9.16
CA VAL A 70 -10.60 -9.72 -7.98
C VAL A 70 -10.74 -8.26 -8.42
N VAL A 71 -11.09 -7.38 -7.50
CA VAL A 71 -11.25 -5.95 -7.79
C VAL A 71 -9.91 -5.36 -8.21
N THR A 72 -9.86 -4.72 -9.38
CA THR A 72 -8.66 -4.04 -9.87
C THR A 72 -8.71 -2.57 -9.48
N THR A 73 -7.86 -2.17 -8.54
CA THR A 73 -7.80 -0.79 -8.04
C THR A 73 -6.49 -0.11 -8.44
N SER A 74 -6.46 1.22 -8.39
CA SER A 74 -5.24 1.98 -8.69
C SER A 74 -5.15 3.21 -7.82
N ASP A 75 -4.19 3.19 -6.90
CA ASP A 75 -3.67 4.34 -6.17
C ASP A 75 -3.05 5.35 -7.13
N SER A 76 -3.14 6.65 -6.87
CA SER A 76 -2.75 7.69 -7.83
C SER A 76 -3.28 7.49 -9.27
N GLY A 77 -4.41 6.80 -9.48
CA GLY A 77 -4.86 6.37 -10.81
C GLY A 77 -5.10 7.55 -11.75
N SER A 78 -5.68 8.63 -11.23
CA SER A 78 -5.80 9.89 -11.99
C SER A 78 -4.48 10.53 -12.40
N ASP A 79 -3.39 10.17 -11.72
CA ASP A 79 -2.09 10.83 -11.75
C ASP A 79 -0.99 10.00 -12.42
N LYS A 80 -1.18 8.68 -12.60
CA LYS A 80 -0.15 7.80 -13.19
C LYS A 80 0.21 8.25 -14.61
N ILE A 81 -0.76 8.52 -15.47
CA ILE A 81 -0.51 8.79 -16.90
C ILE A 81 0.12 10.18 -17.12
N ASN A 82 -0.44 11.22 -16.50
CA ASN A 82 0.07 12.59 -16.62
C ASN A 82 1.35 12.83 -15.82
N THR A 83 1.43 12.38 -14.58
CA THR A 83 2.56 12.70 -13.69
C THR A 83 3.66 11.66 -13.82
N LYS A 84 3.34 10.36 -13.67
CA LYS A 84 4.37 9.29 -13.65
C LYS A 84 4.85 8.92 -15.06
N CYS A 85 3.99 8.94 -16.07
CA CYS A 85 4.35 8.62 -17.45
C CYS A 85 4.65 9.86 -18.32
N GLY A 86 4.45 11.08 -17.80
CA GLY A 86 4.75 12.32 -18.51
C GLY A 86 3.85 12.62 -19.71
N ILE A 87 2.65 12.02 -19.79
CA ILE A 87 1.71 12.22 -20.90
C ILE A 87 0.64 13.25 -20.49
N PRO A 88 0.71 14.51 -20.97
CA PRO A 88 -0.12 15.60 -20.46
C PRO A 88 -1.60 15.33 -20.71
N THR A 89 -2.30 14.94 -19.64
CA THR A 89 -3.70 14.52 -19.64
C THR A 89 -4.39 15.09 -18.41
N ASP A 90 -5.67 15.43 -18.54
CA ASP A 90 -6.48 15.88 -17.41
C ASP A 90 -6.82 14.69 -16.49
N ARG A 91 -6.83 14.92 -15.18
CA ARG A 91 -7.05 13.87 -14.17
C ARG A 91 -8.42 13.19 -14.27
N ALA A 92 -9.48 13.94 -14.62
CA ALA A 92 -10.79 13.34 -14.85
C ALA A 92 -10.83 12.53 -16.16
N ILE A 93 -10.02 12.90 -17.15
CA ILE A 93 -9.82 12.06 -18.35
C ILE A 93 -9.06 10.79 -17.98
N ASN A 94 -8.04 10.87 -17.12
CA ASN A 94 -7.30 9.69 -16.68
C ASN A 94 -8.17 8.69 -15.93
N ALA A 95 -9.12 9.14 -15.12
CA ALA A 95 -10.12 8.26 -14.53
C ALA A 95 -10.93 7.52 -15.61
N MET A 96 -11.40 8.21 -16.66
CA MET A 96 -12.09 7.56 -17.79
C MET A 96 -11.19 6.58 -18.56
N LEU A 97 -9.89 6.86 -18.70
CA LEU A 97 -8.94 5.95 -19.35
C LEU A 97 -8.80 4.66 -18.53
N HIS A 98 -8.68 4.78 -17.21
CA HIS A 98 -8.62 3.62 -16.31
C HIS A 98 -9.89 2.78 -16.38
N GLU A 99 -11.06 3.41 -16.31
CA GLU A 99 -12.35 2.71 -16.42
C GLU A 99 -12.53 2.01 -17.78
N ARG A 100 -12.32 2.73 -18.89
CA ARG A 100 -12.80 2.30 -20.21
C ARG A 100 -11.76 1.58 -21.05
N ILE A 101 -10.48 1.84 -20.80
CA ILE A 101 -9.38 1.25 -21.58
C ILE A 101 -8.62 0.22 -20.75
N LEU A 102 -8.31 0.55 -19.49
CA LEU A 102 -7.51 -0.34 -18.63
C LEU A 102 -8.36 -1.32 -17.83
N GLY A 103 -9.67 -1.07 -17.70
CA GLY A 103 -10.61 -1.95 -17.02
C GLY A 103 -10.43 -1.96 -15.50
N CYS A 104 -10.02 -0.86 -14.89
CA CYS A 104 -10.00 -0.72 -13.44
C CYS A 104 -11.43 -0.64 -12.89
N ASP A 105 -11.66 -1.28 -11.75
CA ASP A 105 -12.92 -1.28 -11.02
C ASP A 105 -13.05 -0.07 -10.09
N SER A 106 -11.94 0.55 -9.69
CA SER A 106 -11.90 1.83 -8.98
C SER A 106 -10.53 2.49 -9.14
N VAL A 107 -10.50 3.82 -9.01
CA VAL A 107 -9.26 4.60 -8.87
C VAL A 107 -9.49 5.72 -7.88
N ASP A 108 -8.40 6.31 -7.40
CA ASP A 108 -8.47 7.60 -6.73
C ASP A 108 -8.25 8.79 -7.69
N ILE A 109 -8.69 9.95 -7.22
CA ILE A 109 -8.23 11.25 -7.67
C ILE A 109 -7.26 11.77 -6.61
N GLY A 110 -6.04 12.12 -7.02
CA GLY A 110 -5.01 12.64 -6.12
C GLY A 110 -4.34 13.89 -6.68
N TYR A 111 -3.84 14.78 -5.82
CA TYR A 111 -3.00 15.91 -6.24
C TYR A 111 -1.57 15.42 -6.54
N SER A 112 -0.80 16.14 -7.37
CA SER A 112 0.51 15.65 -7.85
C SER A 112 1.56 15.46 -6.76
N ASP A 113 1.51 16.24 -5.68
CA ASP A 113 2.37 16.02 -4.49
C ASP A 113 1.87 14.88 -3.59
N TYR A 114 0.64 14.40 -3.86
CA TYR A 114 -0.03 13.25 -3.27
C TYR A 114 0.06 13.21 -1.73
N ASN A 115 -0.25 14.35 -1.10
CA ASN A 115 -0.12 14.57 0.33
C ASN A 115 -1.24 15.49 0.87
N PHE A 116 -1.92 15.10 1.95
CA PHE A 116 -2.99 15.90 2.55
C PHE A 116 -2.54 17.29 3.02
N LYS A 117 -1.28 17.41 3.48
CA LYS A 117 -0.71 18.70 3.92
C LYS A 117 -0.69 19.74 2.80
N THR A 118 -0.35 19.33 1.58
CA THR A 118 -0.30 20.23 0.41
C THR A 118 -1.70 20.46 -0.15
N VAL A 119 -2.51 19.39 -0.23
CA VAL A 119 -3.88 19.42 -0.74
C VAL A 119 -4.76 20.41 0.03
N LYS A 120 -4.60 20.55 1.35
CA LYS A 120 -5.48 21.40 2.15
C LYS A 120 -5.60 22.84 1.65
N GLY A 121 -4.51 23.40 1.10
CA GLY A 121 -4.49 24.76 0.58
C GLY A 121 -5.33 24.94 -0.68
N VAL A 122 -5.63 23.84 -1.36
CA VAL A 122 -6.34 23.79 -2.65
C VAL A 122 -7.52 22.81 -2.63
N ALA A 123 -7.97 22.37 -1.46
CA ALA A 123 -8.95 21.28 -1.29
C ALA A 123 -10.25 21.51 -2.08
N LYS A 124 -10.77 22.74 -2.13
CA LYS A 124 -11.97 23.07 -2.92
C LYS A 124 -11.76 22.94 -4.43
N ARG A 125 -10.56 23.25 -4.91
CA ARG A 125 -10.20 23.07 -6.33
C ARG A 125 -10.08 21.57 -6.64
N GLU A 126 -9.48 20.82 -5.73
CA GLU A 126 -9.38 19.36 -5.83
C GLU A 126 -10.76 18.68 -5.82
N ALA A 127 -11.67 19.12 -4.96
CA ALA A 127 -13.06 18.66 -4.94
C ALA A 127 -13.78 18.94 -6.28
N SER A 128 -13.49 20.08 -6.93
CA SER A 128 -14.01 20.34 -8.28
C SER A 128 -13.49 19.33 -9.31
N VAL A 129 -12.22 18.92 -9.22
CA VAL A 129 -11.64 17.91 -10.12
C VAL A 129 -12.28 16.55 -9.89
N LEU A 130 -12.43 16.14 -8.63
CA LEU A 130 -13.14 14.91 -8.27
C LEU A 130 -14.58 14.91 -8.78
N LYS A 131 -15.32 16.01 -8.57
CA LYS A 131 -16.68 16.17 -9.10
C LYS A 131 -16.74 16.04 -10.63
N HIS A 132 -15.74 16.54 -11.34
CA HIS A 132 -15.69 16.40 -12.79
C HIS A 132 -15.44 14.97 -13.23
N ALA A 133 -14.65 14.19 -12.47
CA ALA A 133 -14.46 12.77 -12.70
C ALA A 133 -15.74 11.98 -12.41
N LEU A 134 -16.37 12.21 -11.25
CA LEU A 134 -17.64 11.57 -10.85
C LEU A 134 -18.77 11.77 -11.87
N ASN A 135 -18.83 12.93 -12.54
CA ASN A 135 -19.84 13.18 -13.60
C ASN A 135 -19.55 12.48 -14.94
N ARG A 136 -18.40 11.80 -15.06
CA ARG A 136 -17.92 11.21 -16.32
C ARG A 136 -17.60 9.72 -16.21
N THR A 137 -17.47 9.19 -15.01
CA THR A 137 -17.25 7.77 -14.72
C THR A 137 -18.46 7.16 -14.02
N THR A 138 -18.48 5.84 -14.01
CA THR A 138 -19.46 5.00 -13.30
C THR A 138 -18.80 4.16 -12.21
N MET A 139 -17.49 3.89 -12.31
CA MET A 139 -16.72 3.25 -11.24
C MET A 139 -16.60 4.17 -10.00
N PRO A 140 -16.51 3.60 -8.78
CA PRO A 140 -16.25 4.34 -7.56
C PRO A 140 -14.94 5.14 -7.64
N LEU A 141 -14.97 6.37 -7.14
CA LEU A 141 -13.81 7.25 -7.08
C LEU A 141 -13.48 7.67 -5.64
N PHE A 142 -12.27 7.33 -5.23
CA PHE A 142 -11.70 7.77 -3.97
C PHE A 142 -10.99 9.12 -4.16
N TYR A 143 -10.75 9.84 -3.08
CA TYR A 143 -9.72 10.88 -3.06
C TYR A 143 -8.49 10.37 -2.28
N GLY A 144 -7.35 10.29 -2.95
CA GLY A 144 -6.15 9.66 -2.41
C GLY A 144 -5.03 10.65 -2.13
N ALA A 145 -4.41 10.50 -0.97
CA ALA A 145 -3.17 11.18 -0.62
C ALA A 145 -2.49 10.50 0.57
N MET A 146 -1.21 10.81 0.80
CA MET A 146 -0.47 10.33 1.95
C MET A 146 -0.70 11.22 3.19
N PRO A 147 -0.74 10.64 4.40
CA PRO A 147 -0.61 11.41 5.65
C PRO A 147 0.72 12.18 5.72
N ASN A 148 1.82 11.49 5.33
CA ASN A 148 3.19 11.98 5.18
C ASN A 148 3.61 13.05 6.20
N LEU A 149 3.79 12.59 7.44
CA LEU A 149 4.14 13.45 8.57
C LEU A 149 5.42 14.28 8.37
N GLY A 150 6.34 13.87 7.49
CA GLY A 150 7.56 14.63 7.20
C GLY A 150 7.28 16.08 6.75
N PHE A 151 6.18 16.33 6.05
CA PHE A 151 5.78 17.67 5.60
C PHE A 151 5.27 18.61 6.72
N TYR A 152 5.11 18.10 7.93
CA TYR A 152 4.78 18.91 9.10
C TYR A 152 6.02 19.39 9.84
N THR A 153 7.20 18.90 9.47
CA THR A 153 8.47 19.27 10.11
C THR A 153 9.14 20.48 9.49
N LYS A 154 9.91 21.22 10.29
CA LYS A 154 10.75 22.33 9.84
C LYS A 154 11.79 21.86 8.80
N PRO A 155 12.09 22.70 7.79
CA PRO A 155 11.75 24.12 7.70
C PRO A 155 10.37 24.44 7.11
N ASP A 156 9.74 23.49 6.41
CA ASP A 156 8.51 23.76 5.65
C ASP A 156 7.23 23.66 6.49
N GLY A 157 7.28 22.88 7.57
CA GLY A 157 6.20 22.72 8.52
C GLY A 157 6.48 23.38 9.88
N PRO A 158 5.45 23.48 10.74
CA PRO A 158 5.55 24.18 12.02
C PRO A 158 6.28 23.39 13.11
N VAL A 159 6.36 22.06 12.98
CA VAL A 159 6.83 21.15 14.03
C VAL A 159 8.35 20.98 13.95
N ASP A 160 9.02 20.79 15.08
CA ASP A 160 10.44 20.44 15.06
C ASP A 160 10.71 19.09 14.35
N ASN A 161 11.87 18.98 13.69
CA ASN A 161 12.17 17.84 12.85
C ASN A 161 12.79 16.69 13.66
N TRP A 162 12.02 15.62 13.90
CA TRP A 162 12.51 14.46 14.66
C TRP A 162 13.67 13.72 13.98
N ALA A 163 13.80 13.78 12.65
CA ALA A 163 14.95 13.19 11.95
C ALA A 163 16.26 13.93 12.26
N VAL A 164 16.19 15.17 12.76
CA VAL A 164 17.35 15.94 13.26
C VAL A 164 17.51 15.76 14.77
N LEU A 165 16.41 15.82 15.52
CA LEU A 165 16.44 15.72 16.98
C LEU A 165 16.91 14.35 17.48
N LEU A 166 16.51 13.26 16.81
CA LEU A 166 16.89 11.89 17.22
C LEU A 166 18.40 11.66 17.17
N PRO A 167 19.13 11.99 16.07
CA PRO A 167 20.60 11.96 16.04
C PRO A 167 21.29 12.80 17.13
N GLU A 168 20.67 13.90 17.57
CA GLU A 168 21.20 14.77 18.64
C GLU A 168 20.94 14.22 20.06
N GLY A 169 20.24 13.08 20.19
CA GLY A 169 19.86 12.51 21.49
C GLY A 169 18.69 13.22 22.18
N LYS A 170 18.00 14.13 21.48
CA LYS A 170 16.83 14.87 21.97
C LYS A 170 15.54 14.06 21.82
N ILE A 171 15.48 12.93 22.53
CA ILE A 171 14.42 11.92 22.36
C ILE A 171 13.04 12.45 22.77
N LYS A 172 12.96 13.22 23.87
CA LYS A 172 11.67 13.71 24.38
C LYS A 172 11.07 14.76 23.45
N GLU A 173 11.93 15.60 22.91
CA GLU A 173 11.58 16.64 21.94
C GLU A 173 11.14 16.00 20.62
N ALA A 174 11.85 14.97 20.16
CA ALA A 174 11.46 14.21 18.97
C ALA A 174 10.11 13.48 19.13
N MET A 175 9.82 12.97 20.33
CA MET A 175 8.51 12.38 20.66
C MET A 175 7.40 13.43 20.66
N ALA A 176 7.60 14.54 21.38
CA ALA A 176 6.63 15.63 21.44
C ALA A 176 6.34 16.24 20.05
N ALA A 177 7.37 16.38 19.20
CA ALA A 177 7.21 16.79 17.82
C ALA A 177 6.30 15.84 17.03
N GLN A 178 6.52 14.53 17.13
CA GLN A 178 5.66 13.56 16.45
C GLN A 178 4.21 13.62 16.96
N GLU A 179 3.99 13.78 18.27
CA GLU A 179 2.66 13.95 18.87
C GLU A 179 1.95 15.22 18.34
N GLU A 180 2.66 16.34 18.23
CA GLU A 180 2.11 17.58 17.65
C GLU A 180 1.76 17.41 16.16
N ALA A 181 2.64 16.76 15.40
CA ALA A 181 2.43 16.51 13.97
C ALA A 181 1.19 15.64 13.72
N VAL A 182 0.92 14.67 14.60
CA VAL A 182 -0.29 13.81 14.52
C VAL A 182 -1.56 14.67 14.56
N GLU A 183 -1.68 15.57 15.53
CA GLU A 183 -2.88 16.40 15.70
C GLU A 183 -3.11 17.35 14.51
N LEU A 184 -2.03 17.91 13.97
CA LEU A 184 -2.10 18.76 12.78
C LEU A 184 -2.53 17.96 11.54
N ALA A 185 -1.96 16.77 11.34
CA ALA A 185 -2.24 15.95 10.18
C ALA A 185 -3.66 15.40 10.17
N VAL A 186 -4.17 14.94 11.31
CA VAL A 186 -5.57 14.50 11.43
C VAL A 186 -6.53 15.63 11.07
N LYS A 187 -6.28 16.86 11.54
CA LYS A 187 -7.11 18.02 11.20
C LYS A 187 -7.11 18.34 9.70
N ASP A 188 -5.93 18.29 9.08
CA ASP A 188 -5.78 18.59 7.65
C ASP A 188 -6.48 17.51 6.80
N ILE A 189 -6.34 16.22 7.16
CA ILE A 189 -7.05 15.11 6.51
C ILE A 189 -8.57 15.28 6.63
N LEU A 190 -9.09 15.57 7.82
CA LEU A 190 -10.53 15.76 8.04
C LEU A 190 -11.11 16.91 7.23
N TYR A 191 -10.38 18.02 7.13
CA TYR A 191 -10.81 19.14 6.30
C TYR A 191 -10.88 18.75 4.82
N VAL A 192 -9.87 18.03 4.31
CA VAL A 192 -9.90 17.55 2.93
C VAL A 192 -11.05 16.57 2.72
N ALA A 193 -11.23 15.60 3.62
CA ALA A 193 -12.31 14.63 3.56
C ALA A 193 -13.69 15.29 3.51
N GLU A 194 -13.93 16.34 4.31
CA GLU A 194 -15.16 17.14 4.26
C GLU A 194 -15.38 17.76 2.86
N GLN A 195 -14.33 18.36 2.26
CA GLN A 195 -14.46 18.95 0.93
C GLN A 195 -14.76 17.91 -0.16
N MET A 196 -14.21 16.70 -0.04
CA MET A 196 -14.45 15.60 -0.98
C MET A 196 -15.83 14.98 -0.80
N HIS A 197 -16.27 14.82 0.45
CA HIS A 197 -17.62 14.39 0.79
C HIS A 197 -18.68 15.33 0.22
N ASP A 198 -18.48 16.65 0.34
CA ASP A 198 -19.41 17.68 -0.18
C ASP A 198 -19.69 17.59 -1.69
N VAL A 199 -18.78 16.96 -2.45
CA VAL A 199 -18.94 16.76 -3.90
C VAL A 199 -19.34 15.34 -4.28
N GLY A 200 -19.51 14.44 -3.31
CA GLY A 200 -19.97 13.07 -3.51
C GLY A 200 -18.86 12.05 -3.74
N ALA A 201 -17.68 12.22 -3.13
CA ALA A 201 -16.64 11.20 -3.14
C ALA A 201 -17.17 9.86 -2.57
N ASP A 202 -16.78 8.74 -3.19
CA ASP A 202 -17.13 7.41 -2.68
C ASP A 202 -16.26 7.01 -1.48
N GLY A 203 -15.04 7.54 -1.40
CA GLY A 203 -14.15 7.30 -0.28
C GLY A 203 -12.91 8.18 -0.22
N ILE A 204 -12.14 7.99 0.84
CA ILE A 204 -10.83 8.59 1.07
C ILE A 204 -9.79 7.47 1.14
N ASN A 205 -8.71 7.61 0.38
CA ASN A 205 -7.57 6.71 0.48
C ASN A 205 -6.44 7.38 1.29
N LEU A 206 -6.14 6.82 2.46
CA LEU A 206 -4.99 7.16 3.28
C LEU A 206 -3.83 6.26 2.85
N ASP A 207 -3.18 6.66 1.78
CA ASP A 207 -2.15 5.86 1.13
C ASP A 207 -0.78 6.02 1.82
N THR A 208 0.07 5.00 1.71
CA THR A 208 1.43 4.97 2.26
C THR A 208 1.44 5.32 3.76
N SER A 209 0.41 4.86 4.47
CA SER A 209 0.23 5.03 5.91
C SER A 209 1.35 4.33 6.69
N GLY A 210 1.92 5.05 7.65
CA GLY A 210 3.02 4.53 8.48
C GLY A 210 4.42 4.75 7.90
N ALA A 211 4.57 5.51 6.80
CA ALA A 211 5.87 5.77 6.16
C ALA A 211 6.87 6.45 7.10
N ALA A 212 6.38 7.41 7.90
CA ALA A 212 7.19 8.08 8.93
C ALA A 212 7.14 7.37 10.29
N GLY A 213 6.67 6.13 10.34
CA GLY A 213 6.62 5.28 11.54
C GLY A 213 5.28 5.31 12.28
N ASP A 214 5.33 4.98 13.56
CA ASP A 214 4.16 4.75 14.41
C ASP A 214 3.27 5.99 14.59
N ALA A 215 3.82 7.19 14.49
CA ALA A 215 3.04 8.43 14.48
C ALA A 215 2.19 8.56 13.21
N ASP A 216 2.72 8.20 12.05
CA ASP A 216 2.04 8.33 10.76
C ASP A 216 0.91 7.30 10.63
N PHE A 217 1.13 6.10 11.16
CA PHE A 217 0.04 5.12 11.28
C PHE A 217 -1.04 5.57 12.27
N LEU A 218 -0.66 6.20 13.40
CA LEU A 218 -1.64 6.76 14.35
C LEU A 218 -2.54 7.82 13.72
N VAL A 219 -1.97 8.69 12.87
CA VAL A 219 -2.76 9.67 12.10
C VAL A 219 -3.84 8.97 11.30
N SER A 220 -3.47 7.90 10.59
CA SER A 220 -4.37 7.19 9.70
C SER A 220 -5.54 6.55 10.46
N LEU A 221 -5.26 5.93 11.61
CA LEU A 221 -6.28 5.36 12.49
C LEU A 221 -7.22 6.43 13.07
N LYS A 222 -6.66 7.50 13.64
CA LYS A 222 -7.46 8.61 14.22
C LYS A 222 -8.30 9.33 13.17
N ALA A 223 -7.75 9.57 11.98
CA ALA A 223 -8.45 10.23 10.90
C ALA A 223 -9.60 9.36 10.40
N THR A 224 -9.37 8.05 10.24
CA THR A 224 -10.42 7.09 9.83
C THR A 224 -11.58 7.11 10.82
N GLU A 225 -11.30 6.98 12.12
CA GLU A 225 -12.33 6.99 13.18
C GLU A 225 -13.19 8.27 13.12
N GLN A 226 -12.54 9.43 13.01
CA GLN A 226 -13.23 10.73 12.95
C GLN A 226 -13.97 10.96 11.62
N ILE A 227 -13.46 10.44 10.50
CA ILE A 227 -14.17 10.46 9.21
C ILE A 227 -15.45 9.63 9.35
N LYS A 228 -15.37 8.41 9.87
CA LYS A 228 -16.53 7.52 10.02
C LYS A 228 -17.57 8.07 10.98
N GLU A 229 -17.16 8.77 12.04
CA GLU A 229 -18.08 9.45 12.96
C GLU A 229 -18.84 10.59 12.28
N ARG A 230 -18.14 11.41 11.47
CA ARG A 230 -18.70 12.61 10.84
C ARG A 230 -19.46 12.34 9.54
N PHE A 231 -18.98 11.38 8.76
CA PHE A 231 -19.46 11.04 7.42
C PHE A 231 -19.63 9.50 7.33
N PRO A 232 -20.68 8.92 7.93
CA PRO A 232 -20.84 7.48 8.03
C PRO A 232 -20.84 6.74 6.69
N ASP A 233 -21.28 7.41 5.63
CA ASP A 233 -21.35 6.86 4.27
C ASP A 233 -20.05 7.06 3.47
N LEU A 234 -19.08 7.83 3.97
CA LEU A 234 -17.79 8.00 3.31
C LEU A 234 -16.87 6.83 3.67
N HIS A 235 -16.45 6.05 2.67
CA HIS A 235 -15.55 4.93 2.88
C HIS A 235 -14.11 5.39 3.09
N VAL A 236 -13.33 4.59 3.82
CA VAL A 236 -11.89 4.88 4.03
C VAL A 236 -11.08 3.65 3.71
N GLU A 237 -10.11 3.82 2.84
CA GLU A 237 -9.04 2.85 2.59
C GLU A 237 -7.81 3.28 3.38
N ILE A 238 -7.17 2.33 4.07
CA ILE A 238 -5.85 2.53 4.67
C ILE A 238 -4.86 1.65 3.91
N GLY A 239 -4.10 2.27 3.02
CA GLY A 239 -2.96 1.64 2.34
C GLY A 239 -1.70 1.83 3.17
N MET A 240 -1.04 0.75 3.58
CA MET A 240 0.19 0.80 4.39
C MET A 240 1.43 1.11 3.56
N ALA A 241 2.51 1.56 4.20
CA ALA A 241 3.81 1.81 3.57
C ALA A 241 4.80 0.63 3.64
N GLY A 242 4.57 -0.33 4.55
CA GLY A 242 5.52 -1.40 4.84
C GLY A 242 4.93 -2.51 5.70
N GLU A 243 5.58 -3.68 5.72
CA GLU A 243 5.11 -4.78 6.57
C GLU A 243 5.34 -4.52 8.06
N PHE A 244 6.18 -3.55 8.42
CA PHE A 244 6.58 -3.32 9.80
C PHE A 244 6.49 -1.85 10.14
N VAL A 245 5.67 -1.52 11.14
CA VAL A 245 5.55 -0.14 11.62
C VAL A 245 6.82 0.24 12.40
N LEU A 246 7.62 1.13 11.82
CA LEU A 246 8.83 1.64 12.47
C LEU A 246 8.49 2.47 13.71
N GLY A 247 9.19 2.21 14.83
CA GLY A 247 8.99 2.94 16.07
C GLY A 247 9.84 4.21 16.16
N MET A 248 9.58 5.21 15.31
CA MET A 248 10.25 6.51 15.38
C MET A 248 9.92 7.25 16.69
N HIS A 249 8.68 7.13 17.16
CA HIS A 249 8.30 7.50 18.52
C HIS A 249 8.44 6.29 19.46
N GLY A 250 8.02 5.11 19.02
CA GLY A 250 8.20 3.83 19.73
C GLY A 250 7.27 3.60 20.93
N LYS A 251 6.38 4.55 21.25
CA LYS A 251 5.48 4.49 22.42
C LYS A 251 4.04 4.84 22.11
N LEU A 252 3.74 5.25 20.88
CA LEU A 252 2.38 5.61 20.50
C LEU A 252 1.50 4.38 20.50
N LYS A 253 0.25 4.60 20.90
CA LYS A 253 -0.77 3.56 21.04
C LYS A 253 -2.05 3.99 20.37
N TYR A 254 -2.78 3.00 19.86
CA TYR A 254 -4.19 3.12 19.51
C TYR A 254 -4.94 2.04 20.29
N ASP A 255 -5.94 2.46 21.09
CA ASP A 255 -6.67 1.58 22.02
C ASP A 255 -5.75 0.65 22.84
N ASP A 256 -4.83 1.25 23.57
CA ASP A 256 -3.81 0.56 24.39
C ASP A 256 -2.79 -0.33 23.67
N VAL A 257 -3.00 -0.62 22.38
CA VAL A 257 -2.08 -1.38 21.53
C VAL A 257 -0.96 -0.48 21.04
N ARG A 258 0.29 -0.84 21.35
CA ARG A 258 1.47 -0.13 20.83
C ARG A 258 1.58 -0.35 19.32
N LEU A 259 1.70 0.74 18.57
CA LEU A 259 1.77 0.74 17.11
C LEU A 259 3.13 0.31 16.57
N ALA A 260 4.21 0.73 17.24
CA ALA A 260 5.56 0.34 16.86
C ALA A 260 5.75 -1.18 16.93
N GLY A 261 6.16 -1.74 15.80
CA GLY A 261 6.48 -3.15 15.64
C GLY A 261 5.34 -4.05 15.17
N LEU A 262 4.22 -3.47 14.75
CA LEU A 262 3.10 -4.24 14.19
C LEU A 262 3.39 -4.73 12.77
N TYR A 263 2.99 -5.98 12.51
CA TYR A 263 2.99 -6.64 11.20
C TYR A 263 1.58 -6.67 10.60
N PRO A 264 1.39 -6.99 9.29
CA PRO A 264 0.12 -6.76 8.60
C PRO A 264 -1.10 -7.38 9.28
N HIS A 265 -0.99 -8.64 9.74
CA HIS A 265 -2.04 -9.35 10.50
C HIS A 265 -2.45 -8.69 11.83
N LYS A 266 -1.67 -7.73 12.34
CA LYS A 266 -2.04 -6.90 13.50
C LYS A 266 -2.41 -5.47 13.11
N GLN A 267 -1.82 -4.95 12.03
CA GLN A 267 -2.16 -3.64 11.48
C GLN A 267 -3.63 -3.62 11.04
N VAL A 268 -4.08 -4.67 10.31
CA VAL A 268 -5.46 -4.79 9.84
C VAL A 268 -6.47 -4.74 10.98
N LYS A 269 -6.17 -5.35 12.13
CA LYS A 269 -7.05 -5.33 13.31
C LYS A 269 -7.26 -3.95 13.90
N LEU A 270 -6.25 -3.08 13.80
CA LEU A 270 -6.41 -1.68 14.23
C LEU A 270 -7.14 -0.85 13.17
N ALA A 271 -6.91 -1.11 11.88
CA ALA A 271 -7.63 -0.47 10.79
C ALA A 271 -9.13 -0.80 10.83
N GLU A 272 -9.50 -2.06 11.03
CA GLU A 272 -10.87 -2.53 11.28
C GLU A 272 -11.50 -1.80 12.45
N LYS A 273 -10.78 -1.74 13.58
CA LYS A 273 -11.25 -1.07 14.79
C LYS A 273 -11.50 0.43 14.56
N ALA A 274 -10.66 1.08 13.77
CA ALA A 274 -10.83 2.48 13.39
C ALA A 274 -11.99 2.71 12.42
N GLY A 275 -12.55 1.65 11.82
CA GLY A 275 -13.65 1.73 10.86
C GLY A 275 -13.22 1.82 9.40
N ALA A 276 -12.00 1.40 9.07
CA ALA A 276 -11.56 1.28 7.68
C ALA A 276 -12.51 0.35 6.90
N SER A 277 -12.81 0.73 5.66
CA SER A 277 -13.65 -0.06 4.74
C SER A 277 -12.82 -1.01 3.88
N ILE A 278 -11.57 -0.64 3.59
CA ILE A 278 -10.59 -1.43 2.83
C ILE A 278 -9.24 -1.30 3.54
N PHE A 279 -8.47 -2.40 3.61
CA PHE A 279 -7.11 -2.37 4.12
C PHE A 279 -6.12 -2.85 3.08
N GLY A 280 -5.07 -2.05 2.85
CA GLY A 280 -4.00 -2.34 1.91
C GLY A 280 -2.71 -2.73 2.61
N PRO A 281 -2.47 -4.03 2.86
CA PRO A 281 -1.20 -4.47 3.44
C PRO A 281 -0.05 -4.31 2.43
N VAL A 282 1.13 -3.98 2.96
CA VAL A 282 2.37 -3.92 2.20
C VAL A 282 3.40 -4.87 2.77
N VAL A 283 4.22 -5.44 1.89
CA VAL A 283 5.49 -6.08 2.23
C VAL A 283 6.57 -5.52 1.32
N ASN A 284 7.60 -4.89 1.86
CA ASN A 284 8.66 -4.27 1.06
C ASN A 284 9.48 -5.32 0.31
N THR A 285 9.76 -5.06 -0.96
CA THR A 285 10.66 -5.87 -1.78
C THR A 285 12.11 -5.62 -1.35
N ASN A 286 12.85 -6.70 -1.10
CA ASN A 286 14.28 -6.65 -0.86
C ASN A 286 15.04 -6.74 -2.18
N CYS A 287 15.67 -5.63 -2.59
CA CYS A 287 16.42 -5.51 -3.83
C CYS A 287 17.59 -6.51 -3.94
N ASN A 288 18.16 -6.94 -2.81
CA ASN A 288 19.29 -7.88 -2.78
C ASN A 288 18.87 -9.35 -2.81
N LYS A 289 17.56 -9.63 -2.91
CA LYS A 289 17.00 -10.98 -2.91
C LYS A 289 16.31 -11.27 -4.23
N SER A 290 16.18 -12.55 -4.58
CA SER A 290 15.53 -12.94 -5.83
C SER A 290 14.02 -12.67 -5.79
N PHE A 291 13.39 -12.65 -6.95
CA PHE A 291 11.93 -12.59 -7.08
C PHE A 291 11.24 -13.77 -6.37
N PRO A 292 11.68 -15.04 -6.52
CA PRO A 292 11.16 -16.15 -5.72
C PRO A 292 11.21 -15.94 -4.21
N TRP A 293 12.35 -15.45 -3.69
CA TRP A 293 12.51 -15.14 -2.26
C TRP A 293 11.50 -14.09 -1.81
N ASN A 294 11.40 -13.00 -2.55
CA ASN A 294 10.49 -11.90 -2.24
C ASN A 294 9.03 -12.36 -2.29
N LEU A 295 8.63 -13.09 -3.32
CA LEU A 295 7.24 -13.49 -3.49
C LEU A 295 6.79 -14.50 -2.42
N ALA A 296 7.66 -15.44 -2.01
CA ALA A 296 7.36 -16.36 -0.91
C ALA A 296 7.19 -15.63 0.42
N ARG A 297 8.08 -14.67 0.71
CA ARG A 297 7.98 -13.80 1.89
C ARG A 297 6.66 -13.02 1.91
N VAL A 298 6.32 -12.40 0.78
CA VAL A 298 5.10 -11.60 0.62
C VAL A 298 3.88 -12.50 0.84
N CYS A 299 3.80 -13.63 0.16
CA CYS A 299 2.63 -14.52 0.27
C CYS A 299 2.42 -14.98 1.72
N THR A 300 3.51 -15.26 2.45
CA THR A 300 3.43 -15.65 3.86
C THR A 300 2.82 -14.54 4.73
N PHE A 301 3.28 -13.30 4.59
CA PHE A 301 2.74 -12.16 5.35
C PHE A 301 1.31 -11.79 4.97
N ILE A 302 1.02 -11.73 3.67
CA ILE A 302 -0.30 -11.30 3.16
C ILE A 302 -1.35 -12.37 3.48
N LYS A 303 -1.05 -13.65 3.33
CA LYS A 303 -1.95 -14.74 3.75
C LYS A 303 -2.30 -14.66 5.24
N ALA A 304 -1.31 -14.46 6.10
CA ALA A 304 -1.59 -14.30 7.53
C ALA A 304 -2.44 -13.04 7.84
N CYS A 305 -2.37 -12.02 6.99
CA CYS A 305 -3.20 -10.82 7.09
C CYS A 305 -4.65 -11.10 6.66
N THR A 306 -4.84 -11.76 5.52
CA THR A 306 -6.17 -12.07 4.98
C THR A 306 -6.92 -13.09 5.84
N GLU A 307 -6.23 -14.08 6.41
CA GLU A 307 -6.82 -15.09 7.32
C GLU A 307 -7.48 -14.48 8.56
N VAL A 308 -6.98 -13.33 9.01
CA VAL A 308 -7.53 -12.65 10.18
C VAL A 308 -8.43 -11.47 9.82
N ALA A 309 -8.48 -11.04 8.56
CA ALA A 309 -9.21 -9.84 8.17
C ALA A 309 -10.74 -10.04 8.17
N GLU A 310 -11.46 -8.99 8.55
CA GLU A 310 -12.94 -8.89 8.52
C GLU A 310 -13.41 -7.83 7.52
N ILE A 311 -12.48 -7.12 6.88
CA ILE A 311 -12.71 -6.15 5.81
C ILE A 311 -11.92 -6.55 4.56
N PRO A 312 -12.35 -6.13 3.36
CA PRO A 312 -11.66 -6.41 2.12
C PRO A 312 -10.17 -6.03 2.14
N ILE A 313 -9.34 -6.91 1.61
CA ILE A 313 -7.89 -6.74 1.51
C ILE A 313 -7.50 -6.39 0.07
N HIS A 314 -7.03 -5.16 -0.11
CA HIS A 314 -6.51 -4.65 -1.37
C HIS A 314 -4.99 -4.50 -1.28
N ALA A 315 -4.23 -5.56 -1.57
CA ALA A 315 -2.78 -5.51 -1.36
C ALA A 315 -2.14 -4.43 -2.24
N ASN A 316 -1.38 -3.52 -1.64
CA ASN A 316 -0.70 -2.47 -2.41
C ASN A 316 0.48 -3.09 -3.17
N ALA A 317 0.27 -3.49 -4.42
CA ALA A 317 1.33 -4.04 -5.27
C ALA A 317 1.75 -3.05 -6.34
N GLY A 318 2.94 -2.49 -6.13
CA GLY A 318 3.54 -1.51 -7.01
C GLY A 318 5.06 -1.55 -6.87
N MET A 319 5.73 -0.63 -7.52
CA MET A 319 7.20 -0.58 -7.56
C MET A 319 7.83 -0.72 -6.17
N GLY A 320 8.62 -1.78 -5.95
CA GLY A 320 9.34 -2.02 -4.70
C GLY A 320 8.52 -2.58 -3.54
N VAL A 321 7.25 -2.96 -3.77
CA VAL A 321 6.38 -3.54 -2.74
C VAL A 321 5.63 -4.77 -3.24
N CYS A 322 5.23 -5.62 -2.30
CA CYS A 322 4.50 -6.88 -2.51
C CYS A 322 5.13 -7.81 -3.55
N GLY A 323 6.47 -7.83 -3.61
CA GLY A 323 7.24 -8.71 -4.50
C GLY A 323 7.44 -8.17 -5.91
N VAL A 324 6.83 -7.02 -6.23
CA VAL A 324 7.12 -6.31 -7.46
C VAL A 324 8.52 -5.69 -7.39
N PRO A 325 9.38 -5.87 -8.42
CA PRO A 325 10.72 -5.31 -8.41
C PRO A 325 10.78 -3.78 -8.32
N MET A 326 11.87 -3.29 -7.74
CA MET A 326 12.21 -1.87 -7.62
C MET A 326 12.86 -1.37 -8.91
N CYS A 327 12.06 -1.17 -9.97
CA CYS A 327 12.54 -0.58 -11.22
C CYS A 327 11.47 0.32 -11.85
N GLU A 328 11.90 1.34 -12.60
CA GLU A 328 11.02 2.39 -13.12
C GLU A 328 9.95 1.85 -14.11
N ASN A 329 10.35 0.92 -14.97
CA ASN A 329 9.44 0.22 -15.86
C ASN A 329 9.20 -1.18 -15.32
N LEU A 330 8.02 -1.39 -14.74
CA LEU A 330 7.69 -2.64 -14.08
C LEU A 330 7.61 -3.80 -15.08
N PRO A 331 8.37 -4.90 -14.85
CA PRO A 331 8.35 -6.04 -15.74
C PRO A 331 7.02 -6.79 -15.61
N THR A 332 6.28 -6.87 -16.71
CA THR A 332 4.97 -7.53 -16.76
C THR A 332 5.03 -8.99 -16.35
N ASP A 333 6.18 -9.65 -16.54
CA ASP A 333 6.42 -11.02 -16.06
C ASP A 333 6.41 -11.16 -14.55
N ALA A 334 6.97 -10.20 -13.82
CA ALA A 334 6.95 -10.22 -12.36
C ALA A 334 5.58 -9.78 -11.83
N VAL A 335 5.04 -8.67 -12.36
CA VAL A 335 3.77 -8.09 -11.88
C VAL A 335 2.62 -9.08 -12.03
N SER A 336 2.51 -9.77 -13.17
CA SER A 336 1.43 -10.73 -13.39
C SER A 336 1.54 -11.97 -12.49
N ARG A 337 2.76 -12.44 -12.18
CA ARG A 337 3.01 -13.53 -11.22
C ARG A 337 2.70 -13.12 -9.79
N VAL A 338 3.05 -11.89 -9.40
CA VAL A 338 2.66 -11.30 -8.10
C VAL A 338 1.16 -11.32 -7.97
N ALA A 339 0.44 -10.72 -8.93
CA ALA A 339 -1.02 -10.65 -8.92
C ALA A 339 -1.63 -12.05 -8.78
N LYS A 340 -1.21 -13.00 -9.61
CA LYS A 340 -1.70 -14.38 -9.56
C LYS A 340 -1.43 -15.05 -8.21
N ALA A 341 -0.24 -14.91 -7.65
CA ALA A 341 0.10 -15.51 -6.37
C ALA A 341 -0.70 -14.91 -5.21
N LEU A 342 -0.85 -13.58 -5.17
CA LEU A 342 -1.65 -12.93 -4.13
C LEU A 342 -3.12 -13.35 -4.21
N ILE A 343 -3.69 -13.45 -5.41
CA ILE A 343 -5.08 -13.89 -5.59
C ILE A 343 -5.25 -15.37 -5.22
N GLU A 344 -4.41 -16.25 -5.77
CA GLU A 344 -4.64 -17.69 -5.67
C GLU A 344 -4.16 -18.29 -4.34
N ILE A 345 -3.14 -17.72 -3.71
CA ILE A 345 -2.60 -18.21 -2.44
C ILE A 345 -3.10 -17.37 -1.28
N CYS A 346 -3.00 -16.04 -1.38
CA CYS A 346 -3.32 -15.16 -0.25
C CYS A 346 -4.80 -14.81 -0.16
N LYS A 347 -5.58 -15.04 -1.22
CA LYS A 347 -7.03 -14.77 -1.26
C LYS A 347 -7.37 -13.30 -0.99
N ILE A 348 -6.60 -12.39 -1.57
CA ILE A 348 -6.90 -10.95 -1.55
C ILE A 348 -8.21 -10.65 -2.32
N ASP A 349 -8.88 -9.56 -1.97
CA ASP A 349 -10.15 -9.12 -2.57
C ASP A 349 -9.93 -8.09 -3.69
N GLY A 350 -8.77 -7.42 -3.68
CA GLY A 350 -8.33 -6.50 -4.71
C GLY A 350 -6.83 -6.26 -4.71
N LEU A 351 -6.34 -5.56 -5.73
CA LEU A 351 -4.92 -5.29 -6.00
C LEU A 351 -4.75 -3.95 -6.71
#